data_AF-A0A1E3JHQ5-F1
#
_entry.id   AF-A0A1E3JHQ5-F1
#
_cell.length_a   1.000
_cell.length_b   1.000
_cell.length_c   1.000
_cell.angle_alpha   90.00
_cell.angle_beta   90.00
_cell.angle_gamma   90.00
#
_symmetry.space_group_name_H-M   'P 1'
#
loop_
_entity.id
_entity.type
_entity.pdbx_description
1 polymer ?
#
loop_
_entity_poly.entity_id
_entity_poly.type
_entity_poly.pdbx_seq_one_letter_code
_entity_poly.pdbx_strand_id
1 'polypeptide(L)'
;MLFSDLLATALLTGSALSIPLVPRELSPYTSDIEVHSSCNATQRRMLQKALSDTYEVASFAKEYITTNGGDDPIFQQYFGTDTGSYTQVIGIWDAFLTSNKEGVLLRCDNPDGNCGQDGWRGHWRGDNATSETVICDLSYTDRLFNENFCMFGYELVSQKPSTFCHRFFHVPAVTNGKVDHYAEDYTGILELAEHNSTYAAVDSNALQYFAARKSLLLFIEARG
;
A
#
# COMPACT_ATOMS: atom_id res chain seq x y z
N MET A 1 -0.20 -70.93 -43.67
CA MET A 1 0.70 -69.96 -43.01
C MET A 1 -0.12 -68.72 -42.74
N LEU A 2 -0.59 -68.60 -41.49
CA LEU A 2 -1.43 -67.53 -40.99
C LEU A 2 -0.52 -66.56 -40.23
N PHE A 3 -0.50 -65.29 -40.61
CA PHE A 3 -0.06 -64.21 -39.73
C PHE A 3 -1.16 -63.15 -39.72
N SER A 4 -1.89 -63.10 -38.60
CA SER A 4 -2.81 -62.03 -38.25
C SER A 4 -2.02 -60.95 -37.52
N ASP A 5 -1.99 -59.75 -38.06
CA ASP A 5 -1.43 -58.58 -37.39
C ASP A 5 -2.37 -58.13 -36.25
N LEU A 6 -1.84 -58.19 -35.03
CA LEU A 6 -2.49 -57.75 -33.81
C LEU A 6 -2.27 -56.24 -33.65
N LEU A 7 -3.32 -55.42 -33.81
CA LEU A 7 -3.31 -54.05 -33.29
C LEU A 7 -3.47 -54.11 -31.77
N ALA A 8 -2.43 -53.74 -31.04
CA ALA A 8 -2.50 -53.52 -29.60
C ALA A 8 -2.97 -52.09 -29.31
N THR A 9 -4.26 -51.92 -29.02
CA THR A 9 -4.80 -50.67 -28.46
C THR A 9 -4.39 -50.58 -26.99
N ALA A 10 -3.38 -49.76 -26.69
CA ALA A 10 -3.03 -49.43 -25.31
C ALA A 10 -4.11 -48.49 -24.73
N LEU A 11 -4.98 -49.05 -23.88
CA LEU A 11 -5.89 -48.27 -23.03
C LEU A 11 -5.07 -47.57 -21.94
N LEU A 12 -4.84 -46.27 -22.10
CA LEU A 12 -4.38 -45.39 -21.03
C LEU A 12 -5.53 -45.27 -20.01
N THR A 13 -5.54 -46.13 -19.00
CA THR A 13 -6.35 -45.93 -17.79
C THR A 13 -5.75 -44.78 -17.00
N GLY A 14 -6.14 -43.54 -17.32
CA GLY A 14 -5.88 -42.40 -16.47
C GLY A 14 -6.63 -42.58 -15.15
N SER A 15 -5.93 -43.05 -14.12
CA SER A 15 -6.45 -43.05 -12.75
C SER A 15 -6.61 -41.60 -12.31
N ALA A 16 -7.83 -41.06 -12.39
CA ALA A 16 -8.15 -39.78 -11.79
C ALA A 16 -7.99 -39.93 -10.27
N LEU A 17 -6.86 -39.45 -9.73
CA LEU A 17 -6.68 -39.28 -8.30
C LEU A 17 -7.68 -38.22 -7.84
N SER A 18 -8.76 -38.65 -7.19
CA SER A 18 -9.67 -37.76 -6.49
C SER A 18 -8.94 -37.18 -5.27
N ILE A 19 -8.44 -35.96 -5.37
CA ILE A 19 -7.93 -35.22 -4.20
C ILE A 19 -9.15 -34.82 -3.36
N PRO A 20 -9.26 -35.28 -2.10
CA PRO A 20 -10.38 -34.89 -1.26
C PRO A 20 -10.30 -33.38 -1.01
N LEU A 21 -11.42 -32.68 -1.25
CA LEU A 21 -11.55 -31.28 -0.87
C LEU A 21 -11.62 -31.22 0.65
N VAL A 22 -10.53 -30.80 1.29
CA VAL A 22 -10.49 -30.50 2.73
C VAL A 22 -10.88 -29.04 2.89
N PRO A 23 -12.02 -28.72 3.55
CA PRO A 23 -12.36 -27.35 3.89
C PRO A 23 -11.22 -26.73 4.70
N ARG A 24 -10.73 -25.57 4.26
CA ARG A 24 -9.73 -24.79 4.98
C ARG A 24 -10.44 -23.65 5.68
N GLU A 25 -10.36 -23.62 7.01
CA GLU A 25 -10.80 -22.48 7.80
C GLU A 25 -9.92 -21.26 7.50
N LEU A 26 -10.55 -20.09 7.45
CA LEU A 26 -9.82 -18.82 7.37
C LEU A 26 -9.11 -18.57 8.71
N SER A 27 -7.89 -18.06 8.65
CA SER A 27 -7.21 -17.58 9.85
C SER A 27 -7.98 -16.38 10.44
N PRO A 28 -7.92 -16.17 11.77
CA PRO A 28 -8.28 -14.89 12.35
C PRO A 28 -7.58 -13.77 11.58
N TYR A 29 -8.30 -12.67 11.33
CA TYR A 29 -7.74 -11.54 10.61
C TYR A 29 -8.29 -10.23 11.12
N THR A 30 -7.48 -9.19 10.98
CA THR A 30 -7.91 -7.80 11.13
C THR A 30 -7.34 -7.00 9.96
N SER A 31 -8.12 -6.07 9.42
CA SER A 31 -7.63 -5.08 8.45
C SER A 31 -7.02 -3.86 9.13
N ASP A 32 -7.07 -3.78 10.45
CA ASP A 32 -6.69 -2.60 11.20
C ASP A 32 -5.23 -2.69 11.66
N ILE A 33 -4.53 -1.57 11.56
CA ILE A 33 -3.20 -1.39 12.16
C ILE A 33 -3.37 -1.03 13.63
N GLU A 34 -2.66 -1.73 14.51
CA GLU A 34 -2.76 -1.51 15.95
C GLU A 34 -1.76 -0.43 16.43
N VAL A 35 -2.24 0.49 17.27
CA VAL A 35 -1.37 1.45 17.97
C VAL A 35 -0.85 0.81 19.26
N HIS A 36 0.45 0.54 19.30
CA HIS A 36 1.13 -0.14 20.41
C HIS A 36 1.00 0.59 21.74
N SER A 37 1.11 -0.13 22.85
CA SER A 37 0.94 0.39 24.22
C SER A 37 2.00 1.42 24.66
N SER A 38 3.12 1.50 23.93
CA SER A 38 4.15 2.55 24.10
C SER A 38 3.60 3.96 23.88
N CYS A 39 2.49 4.11 23.16
CA CYS A 39 1.89 5.40 22.85
C CYS A 39 1.01 5.91 24.00
N ASN A 40 1.30 7.12 24.48
CA ASN A 40 0.47 7.78 25.49
C ASN A 40 -0.93 8.16 24.92
N ALA A 41 -1.83 8.62 25.79
CA ALA A 41 -3.22 8.91 25.41
C ALA A 41 -3.35 9.95 24.27
N THR A 42 -2.51 11.00 24.28
CA THR A 42 -2.51 12.04 23.24
C THR A 42 -1.98 11.50 21.91
N GLN A 43 -0.83 10.82 21.95
CA GLN A 43 -0.24 10.16 20.79
C GLN A 43 -1.23 9.18 20.17
N ARG A 44 -1.87 8.34 20.98
CA ARG A 44 -2.88 7.37 20.53
C ARG A 44 -4.03 8.06 19.80
N ARG A 45 -4.58 9.14 20.35
CA ARG A 45 -5.67 9.89 19.70
C ARG A 45 -5.24 10.46 18.34
N MET A 46 -4.06 11.05 18.26
CA MET A 46 -3.54 11.62 17.01
C MET A 46 -3.30 10.53 15.96
N LEU A 47 -2.72 9.40 16.37
CA LEU A 47 -2.44 8.27 15.47
C LEU A 47 -3.71 7.58 15.00
N GLN A 48 -4.73 7.45 15.85
CA GLN A 48 -6.03 6.91 15.45
C GLN A 48 -6.71 7.79 14.40
N LYS A 49 -6.67 9.12 14.56
CA LYS A 49 -7.14 10.05 13.51
C LYS A 49 -6.33 9.88 12.22
N ALA A 50 -5.00 9.87 12.32
CA ALA A 50 -4.12 9.69 11.18
C ALA A 50 -4.32 8.36 10.42
N LEU A 51 -4.58 7.27 11.13
CA LEU A 51 -4.90 5.98 10.53
C LEU A 51 -6.26 6.03 9.85
N SER A 52 -7.29 6.57 10.49
CA SER A 52 -8.61 6.77 9.88
C SER A 52 -8.52 7.56 8.57
N ASP A 53 -7.79 8.68 8.59
CA ASP A 53 -7.51 9.53 7.44
C ASP A 53 -6.79 8.79 6.32
N THR A 54 -5.88 7.91 6.69
CA THR A 54 -5.12 7.06 5.77
C THR A 54 -6.03 6.05 5.08
N TYR A 55 -6.93 5.38 5.80
CA TYR A 55 -7.88 4.43 5.22
C TYR A 55 -8.89 5.13 4.30
N GLU A 56 -9.36 6.32 4.65
CA GLU A 56 -10.26 7.12 3.80
C GLU A 56 -9.58 7.47 2.46
N VAL A 57 -8.37 8.01 2.52
CA VAL A 57 -7.61 8.43 1.34
C VAL A 57 -7.22 7.24 0.47
N ALA A 58 -6.80 6.13 1.07
CA ALA A 58 -6.51 4.88 0.36
C ALA A 58 -7.77 4.30 -0.32
N SER A 59 -8.91 4.35 0.35
CA SER A 59 -10.19 3.87 -0.20
C SER A 59 -10.59 4.69 -1.43
N PHE A 60 -10.51 6.01 -1.33
CA PHE A 60 -10.83 6.89 -2.46
C PHE A 60 -9.84 6.76 -3.62
N ALA A 61 -8.54 6.60 -3.32
CA ALA A 61 -7.54 6.34 -4.37
C ALA A 61 -7.87 5.06 -5.16
N LYS A 62 -8.20 3.96 -4.47
CA LYS A 62 -8.63 2.71 -5.11
C LYS A 62 -9.91 2.89 -5.93
N GLU A 63 -10.90 3.57 -5.37
CA GLU A 63 -12.19 3.83 -6.04
C GLU A 63 -11.99 4.63 -7.33
N TYR A 64 -11.19 5.69 -7.28
CA TYR A 64 -10.88 6.50 -8.47
C TYR A 64 -10.26 5.65 -9.57
N ILE A 65 -9.25 4.83 -9.25
CA ILE A 65 -8.56 3.99 -10.24
C ILE A 65 -9.55 2.99 -10.85
N THR A 66 -10.35 2.33 -9.99
CA THR A 66 -11.32 1.31 -10.43
C THR A 66 -12.40 1.91 -11.33
N THR A 67 -12.78 3.17 -11.10
CA THR A 67 -13.84 3.86 -11.86
C THR A 67 -13.34 4.42 -13.19
N ASN A 68 -12.12 4.96 -13.22
CA ASN A 68 -11.59 5.66 -14.42
C ASN A 68 -10.69 4.77 -15.29
N GLY A 69 -10.19 3.65 -14.76
CA GLY A 69 -9.36 2.70 -15.50
C GLY A 69 -7.88 3.11 -15.62
N GLY A 70 -7.08 2.22 -16.21
CA GLY A 70 -5.63 2.43 -16.40
C GLY A 70 -5.27 3.39 -17.53
N ASP A 71 -6.23 3.75 -18.38
CA ASP A 71 -6.05 4.73 -19.46
C ASP A 71 -6.32 6.17 -19.00
N ASP A 72 -6.71 6.37 -17.74
CA ASP A 72 -6.92 7.70 -17.17
C ASP A 72 -5.61 8.51 -17.17
N PRO A 73 -5.60 9.75 -17.67
CA PRO A 73 -4.40 10.57 -17.74
C PRO A 73 -3.75 10.82 -16.37
N ILE A 74 -4.54 10.88 -15.29
CA ILE A 74 -3.99 11.06 -13.94
C ILE A 74 -3.38 9.77 -13.42
N PHE A 75 -3.96 8.62 -13.72
CA PHE A 75 -3.35 7.32 -13.42
C PHE A 75 -1.99 7.18 -14.13
N GLN A 76 -1.96 7.39 -15.46
CA GLN A 76 -0.75 7.25 -16.26
C GLN A 76 0.35 8.23 -15.85
N GLN A 77 -0.04 9.43 -15.39
CA GLN A 77 0.91 10.42 -14.87
C GLN A 77 1.72 9.90 -13.66
N TYR A 78 1.18 8.98 -12.85
CA TYR A 78 1.83 8.49 -11.63
C TYR A 78 2.40 7.09 -11.77
N PHE A 79 1.83 6.27 -12.66
CA PHE A 79 2.13 4.84 -12.74
C PHE A 79 2.53 4.37 -14.16
N GLY A 80 2.61 5.32 -15.11
CA GLY A 80 2.99 5.08 -16.50
C GLY A 80 1.90 4.42 -17.33
N THR A 81 2.23 4.12 -18.59
CA THR A 81 1.28 3.59 -19.59
C THR A 81 1.30 2.06 -19.71
N ASP A 82 2.05 1.37 -18.85
CA ASP A 82 2.06 -0.10 -18.86
C ASP A 82 0.72 -0.63 -18.34
N THR A 83 0.09 -1.52 -19.09
CA THR A 83 -1.22 -2.09 -18.73
C THR A 83 -1.15 -2.95 -17.46
N GLY A 84 0.03 -3.49 -17.13
CA GLY A 84 0.30 -4.20 -15.88
C GLY A 84 0.19 -3.31 -14.65
N SER A 85 0.57 -2.03 -14.75
CA SER A 85 0.54 -1.07 -13.64
C SER A 85 -0.85 -0.97 -13.02
N TYR A 86 -1.91 -1.00 -13.84
CA TYR A 86 -3.29 -0.89 -13.38
C TYR A 86 -3.65 -1.96 -12.34
N THR A 87 -3.45 -3.23 -12.70
CA THR A 87 -3.77 -4.35 -11.80
C THR A 87 -2.87 -4.40 -10.57
N GLN A 88 -1.60 -3.99 -10.72
CA GLN A 88 -0.64 -3.97 -9.64
C GLN A 88 -1.00 -2.92 -8.59
N VAL A 89 -1.30 -1.69 -9.02
CA VAL A 89 -1.67 -0.59 -8.12
C VAL A 89 -2.99 -0.88 -7.41
N ILE A 90 -4.00 -1.41 -8.11
CA ILE A 90 -5.25 -1.85 -7.46
C ILE A 90 -4.97 -2.94 -6.42
N GLY A 91 -4.15 -3.93 -6.75
CA GLY A 91 -3.79 -5.01 -5.84
C GLY A 91 -3.08 -4.49 -4.58
N ILE A 92 -2.20 -3.49 -4.71
CA ILE A 92 -1.52 -2.85 -3.58
C ILE A 92 -2.52 -2.13 -2.69
N TRP A 93 -3.42 -1.31 -3.26
CA TRP A 93 -4.43 -0.61 -2.46
C TRP A 93 -5.42 -1.57 -1.81
N ASP A 94 -5.84 -2.61 -2.52
CA ASP A 94 -6.70 -3.64 -1.95
C ASP A 94 -6.00 -4.36 -0.80
N ALA A 95 -4.74 -4.76 -0.97
CA ALA A 95 -3.97 -5.38 0.10
C ALA A 95 -3.83 -4.46 1.32
N PHE A 96 -3.51 -3.18 1.08
CA PHE A 96 -3.45 -2.16 2.12
C PHE A 96 -4.77 -2.04 2.90
N LEU A 97 -5.90 -2.02 2.21
CA LEU A 97 -7.22 -1.82 2.82
C LEU A 97 -7.77 -3.09 3.50
N THR A 98 -7.53 -4.28 2.94
CA THR A 98 -8.30 -5.48 3.30
C THR A 98 -7.47 -6.68 3.77
N SER A 99 -6.16 -6.72 3.48
CA SER A 99 -5.33 -7.88 3.89
C SER A 99 -5.21 -8.02 5.40
N ASN A 100 -4.94 -9.26 5.85
CA ASN A 100 -4.70 -9.55 7.25
C ASN A 100 -3.45 -8.81 7.77
N LYS A 101 -3.67 -7.89 8.70
CA LYS A 101 -2.69 -7.06 9.38
C LYS A 101 -2.58 -7.41 10.87
N GLU A 102 -3.00 -8.61 11.26
CA GLU A 102 -2.75 -9.15 12.61
C GLU A 102 -1.26 -9.04 12.97
N GLY A 103 -0.98 -8.39 14.10
CA GLY A 103 0.39 -8.15 14.58
C GLY A 103 1.13 -7.00 13.90
N VAL A 104 0.51 -6.23 13.00
CA VAL A 104 1.11 -4.99 12.46
C VAL A 104 0.95 -3.86 13.46
N LEU A 105 2.07 -3.33 13.95
CA LEU A 105 2.10 -2.36 15.03
C LEU A 105 2.67 -1.00 14.60
N LEU A 106 2.03 0.06 15.08
CA LEU A 106 2.55 1.42 15.09
C LEU A 106 2.98 1.79 16.51
N ARG A 107 4.27 2.05 16.68
CA ARG A 107 4.93 2.29 17.97
C ARG A 107 5.32 3.74 18.14
N CYS A 108 5.37 4.18 19.40
CA CYS A 108 5.78 5.53 19.80
C CYS A 108 7.07 5.55 20.63
N ASP A 109 7.56 4.37 21.03
CA ASP A 109 8.92 4.23 21.54
C ASP A 109 9.91 4.07 20.38
N ASN A 110 11.19 4.30 20.66
CA ASN A 110 12.27 4.27 19.67
C ASN A 110 13.26 3.13 19.99
N PRO A 111 12.84 1.85 19.86
CA PRO A 111 13.66 0.70 20.27
C PRO A 111 14.98 0.60 19.50
N ASP A 112 15.02 1.09 18.25
CA ASP A 112 16.20 1.02 17.39
C ASP A 112 17.05 2.30 17.43
N GLY A 113 16.65 3.34 18.17
CA GLY A 113 17.40 4.59 18.27
C GLY A 113 17.29 5.52 17.04
N ASN A 114 16.67 5.07 15.95
CA ASN A 114 16.67 5.77 14.66
C ASN A 114 15.89 7.11 14.64
N CYS A 115 15.00 7.38 15.59
CA CYS A 115 14.39 8.71 15.71
C CYS A 115 15.37 9.84 16.06
N GLY A 116 16.63 9.53 16.38
CA GLY A 116 17.68 10.54 16.55
C GLY A 116 18.22 11.11 15.23
N GLN A 117 17.82 10.58 14.08
CA GLN A 117 18.25 11.07 12.77
C GLN A 117 17.50 12.34 12.38
N ASP A 118 18.23 13.32 11.84
CA ASP A 118 17.65 14.61 11.51
C ASP A 118 16.57 14.50 10.43
N GLY A 119 15.43 15.18 10.67
CA GLY A 119 14.27 15.13 9.79
C GLY A 119 13.46 13.82 9.80
N TRP A 120 13.83 12.83 10.60
CA TRP A 120 13.08 11.56 10.65
C TRP A 120 11.76 11.71 11.40
N ARG A 121 10.67 11.42 10.69
CA ARG A 121 9.31 11.42 11.23
C ARG A 121 8.89 10.04 11.74
N GLY A 122 9.72 9.02 11.52
CA GLY A 122 9.47 7.64 11.87
C GLY A 122 10.14 6.72 10.86
N HIS A 123 10.16 5.42 11.14
CA HIS A 123 10.77 4.43 10.26
C HIS A 123 10.07 3.07 10.37
N TRP A 124 10.26 2.21 9.38
CA TRP A 124 10.02 0.78 9.51
C TRP A 124 11.20 0.15 10.28
N ARG A 125 10.94 -0.86 11.11
CA ARG A 125 11.99 -1.48 11.93
C ARG A 125 12.88 -2.48 11.19
N GLY A 126 12.54 -2.81 9.94
CA GLY A 126 13.33 -3.75 9.12
C GLY A 126 13.38 -5.14 9.75
N ASP A 127 14.55 -5.78 9.66
CA ASP A 127 14.77 -7.14 10.18
C ASP A 127 14.67 -7.24 11.72
N ASN A 128 14.76 -6.13 12.46
CA ASN A 128 14.61 -6.15 13.91
C ASN A 128 13.16 -6.47 14.34
N ALA A 129 12.18 -6.07 13.54
CA ALA A 129 10.76 -6.39 13.72
C ALA A 129 9.96 -6.02 12.46
N THR A 130 9.80 -6.98 11.55
CA THR A 130 9.25 -6.74 10.20
C THR A 130 7.82 -6.23 10.18
N SER A 131 7.03 -6.52 11.22
CA SER A 131 5.62 -6.09 11.34
C SER A 131 5.47 -4.77 12.10
N GLU A 132 6.56 -4.12 12.48
CA GLU A 132 6.51 -2.95 13.34
C GLU A 132 7.06 -1.71 12.66
N THR A 133 6.39 -0.59 12.93
CA THR A 133 6.80 0.72 12.47
C THR A 133 6.83 1.68 13.66
N VAL A 134 7.76 2.63 13.63
CA VAL A 134 7.97 3.63 14.68
C VAL A 134 7.57 5.00 14.16
N ILE A 135 6.88 5.76 14.99
CA ILE A 135 6.63 7.18 14.79
C ILE A 135 7.56 8.01 15.70
N CYS A 136 8.22 9.02 15.12
CA CYS A 136 9.11 9.91 15.85
C CYS A 136 8.40 11.23 16.19
N ASP A 137 8.94 11.97 17.18
CA ASP A 137 8.31 13.17 17.72
C ASP A 137 7.97 14.23 16.67
N LEU A 138 8.82 14.42 15.66
CA LEU A 138 8.58 15.38 14.57
C LEU A 138 7.24 15.16 13.88
N SER A 139 6.78 13.90 13.75
CA SER A 139 5.48 13.60 13.15
C SER A 139 4.30 14.25 13.87
N TYR A 140 4.39 14.46 15.18
CA TYR A 140 3.29 15.07 15.94
C TYR A 140 3.24 16.59 15.78
N THR A 141 4.30 17.19 15.25
CA THR A 141 4.41 18.65 15.12
C THR A 141 4.31 19.14 13.68
N ASP A 142 4.71 18.32 12.70
CA ASP A 142 4.80 18.76 11.30
C ASP A 142 3.89 18.02 10.33
N ARG A 143 3.23 16.95 10.75
CA ARG A 143 2.26 16.24 9.92
C ARG A 143 0.87 16.83 10.08
N LEU A 144 0.27 17.14 8.93
CA LEU A 144 -1.07 17.67 8.82
C LEU A 144 -2.09 16.52 8.80
N PHE A 145 -3.23 16.69 9.46
CA PHE A 145 -4.42 15.85 9.23
C PHE A 145 -5.05 16.18 7.87
N ASN A 146 -5.88 15.29 7.32
CA ASN A 146 -6.46 15.47 5.98
C ASN A 146 -7.17 16.82 5.80
N GLU A 147 -7.86 17.32 6.83
CA GLU A 147 -8.56 18.61 6.76
C GLU A 147 -7.59 19.79 6.55
N ASN A 148 -6.39 19.71 7.12
CA ASN A 148 -5.37 20.75 6.99
C ASN A 148 -4.77 20.80 5.58
N PHE A 149 -4.69 19.67 4.87
CA PHE A 149 -4.28 19.67 3.46
C PHE A 149 -5.20 20.57 2.62
N CYS A 150 -6.50 20.54 2.88
CA CYS A 150 -7.47 21.26 2.06
C CYS A 150 -7.65 22.73 2.45
N MET A 151 -7.50 23.07 3.74
CA MET A 151 -7.83 24.40 4.23
C MET A 151 -6.76 25.47 3.96
N PHE A 152 -5.49 25.10 3.86
CA PHE A 152 -4.37 26.06 3.89
C PHE A 152 -3.59 26.17 2.58
N GLY A 153 -4.21 25.79 1.44
CA GLY A 153 -3.58 25.91 0.12
C GLY A 153 -2.38 24.99 -0.07
N TYR A 154 -2.49 23.75 0.39
CA TYR A 154 -1.42 22.77 0.28
C TYR A 154 -1.03 22.51 -1.17
N GLU A 155 0.27 22.55 -1.46
CA GLU A 155 0.84 22.36 -2.80
C GLU A 155 1.64 21.05 -2.87
N LEU A 156 1.12 20.05 -3.58
CA LEU A 156 1.81 18.77 -3.76
C LEU A 156 3.19 18.89 -4.41
N VAL A 157 3.41 19.92 -5.23
CA VAL A 157 4.68 20.12 -5.93
C VAL A 157 5.79 20.55 -4.97
N SER A 158 5.45 21.36 -3.94
CA SER A 158 6.43 21.98 -3.04
C SER A 158 6.41 21.36 -1.64
N GLN A 159 5.40 20.56 -1.30
CA GLN A 159 5.20 19.99 0.03
C GLN A 159 5.08 18.46 -0.03
N LYS A 160 5.77 17.77 0.90
CA LYS A 160 5.69 16.30 1.02
C LYS A 160 4.41 15.90 1.77
N PRO A 161 3.60 14.97 1.25
CA PRO A 161 2.39 14.55 1.94
C PRO A 161 2.72 13.95 3.30
N SER A 162 1.93 14.29 4.31
CA SER A 162 1.97 13.69 5.64
C SER A 162 1.19 12.38 5.76
N THR A 163 0.67 11.82 4.66
CA THR A 163 -0.12 10.58 4.70
C THR A 163 0.70 9.45 5.32
N PHE A 164 0.06 8.64 6.16
CA PHE A 164 0.77 7.59 6.91
C PHE A 164 0.95 6.31 6.08
N CYS A 165 0.34 6.23 4.88
CA CYS A 165 0.37 5.05 3.99
C CYS A 165 1.79 4.59 3.68
N HIS A 166 2.68 5.53 3.37
CA HIS A 166 4.03 5.24 2.90
C HIS A 166 4.84 4.37 3.85
N ARG A 167 4.72 4.60 5.15
CA ARG A 167 5.42 3.81 6.17
C ARG A 167 4.98 2.36 6.17
N PHE A 168 3.68 2.13 6.03
CA PHE A 168 3.09 0.80 6.05
C PHE A 168 3.31 0.05 4.75
N PHE A 169 3.62 0.75 3.65
CA PHE A 169 4.01 0.08 2.41
C PHE A 169 5.29 -0.75 2.55
N HIS A 170 6.16 -0.41 3.51
CA HIS A 170 7.37 -1.19 3.83
C HIS A 170 7.10 -2.42 4.69
N VAL A 171 5.92 -2.53 5.29
CA VAL A 171 5.59 -3.67 6.14
C VAL A 171 5.20 -4.86 5.26
N PRO A 172 5.93 -5.99 5.29
CA PRO A 172 5.64 -7.11 4.38
C PRO A 172 4.24 -7.68 4.55
N ALA A 173 3.66 -7.65 5.75
CA ALA A 173 2.28 -8.09 5.96
C ALA A 173 1.22 -7.20 5.25
N VAL A 174 1.58 -5.97 4.86
CA VAL A 174 0.68 -5.01 4.20
C VAL A 174 0.76 -5.12 2.68
N THR A 175 1.96 -5.24 2.12
CA THR A 175 2.22 -5.17 0.67
C THR A 175 2.96 -6.38 0.10
N ASN A 176 3.16 -7.42 0.90
CA ASN A 176 3.97 -8.61 0.57
C ASN A 176 5.43 -8.27 0.19
N GLY A 177 5.97 -7.17 0.73
CA GLY A 177 7.33 -6.71 0.45
C GLY A 177 7.55 -6.30 -1.00
N LYS A 178 6.48 -5.86 -1.69
CA LYS A 178 6.55 -5.48 -3.12
C LYS A 178 6.69 -3.98 -3.35
N VAL A 179 6.33 -3.16 -2.38
CA VAL A 179 6.39 -1.70 -2.50
C VAL A 179 7.65 -1.20 -1.81
N ASP A 180 8.39 -0.31 -2.48
CA ASP A 180 9.68 0.22 -1.99
C ASP A 180 9.82 1.72 -2.34
N HIS A 181 10.99 2.31 -2.04
CA HIS A 181 11.38 3.65 -2.47
C HIS A 181 12.22 3.60 -3.74
N TYR A 182 11.70 4.17 -4.83
CA TYR A 182 12.41 4.36 -6.10
C TYR A 182 12.53 5.84 -6.47
N ALA A 183 11.56 6.66 -6.09
CA ALA A 183 11.56 8.12 -6.23
C ALA A 183 11.34 8.80 -4.87
N GLU A 184 11.86 10.03 -4.70
CA GLU A 184 11.88 10.73 -3.40
C GLU A 184 10.90 11.91 -3.29
N ASP A 185 10.53 12.50 -4.42
CA ASP A 185 9.72 13.72 -4.48
C ASP A 185 8.76 13.73 -5.69
N TYR A 186 7.99 14.81 -5.78
CA TYR A 186 6.98 14.97 -6.82
C TYR A 186 7.54 14.90 -8.24
N THR A 187 8.70 15.50 -8.52
CA THR A 187 9.28 15.46 -9.86
C THR A 187 9.83 14.07 -10.17
N GLY A 188 10.48 13.45 -9.19
CA GLY A 188 11.03 12.10 -9.32
C GLY A 188 9.96 11.05 -9.59
N ILE A 189 8.77 11.12 -8.96
CA ILE A 189 7.69 10.15 -9.23
C ILE A 189 7.14 10.29 -10.66
N LEU A 190 7.10 11.51 -11.22
CA LEU A 190 6.63 11.74 -12.59
C LEU A 190 7.66 11.25 -13.61
N GLU A 191 8.94 11.53 -13.37
CA GLU A 191 10.04 11.03 -14.20
C GLU A 191 10.11 9.50 -14.16
N LEU A 192 9.91 8.89 -12.99
CA LEU A 192 9.85 7.44 -12.83
C LEU A 192 8.68 6.85 -13.63
N ALA A 193 7.50 7.47 -13.61
CA ALA A 193 6.34 7.02 -14.38
C ALA A 193 6.56 7.13 -15.90
N GLU A 194 7.24 8.18 -16.36
CA GLU A 194 7.54 8.40 -17.79
C GLU A 194 8.56 7.37 -18.32
N HIS A 195 9.55 6.99 -17.51
CA HIS A 195 10.65 6.15 -17.96
C HIS A 195 10.61 4.71 -17.47
N ASN A 196 9.87 4.41 -16.40
CA ASN A 196 9.83 3.09 -15.78
C ASN A 196 8.51 2.81 -15.02
N SER A 197 7.45 2.53 -15.78
CA SER A 197 6.13 2.15 -15.25
C SER A 197 6.18 0.98 -14.27
N THR A 198 7.10 0.02 -14.47
CA THR A 198 7.25 -1.15 -13.60
C THR A 198 7.61 -0.76 -12.18
N TYR A 199 8.55 0.18 -12.00
CA TYR A 199 8.91 0.68 -10.66
C TYR A 199 7.94 1.74 -10.15
N ALA A 200 7.39 2.58 -11.03
CA ALA A 200 6.39 3.58 -10.63
C ALA A 200 5.16 2.94 -9.96
N ALA A 201 4.69 1.81 -10.49
CA ALA A 201 3.54 1.06 -9.95
C ALA A 201 3.76 0.50 -8.53
N VAL A 202 5.02 0.36 -8.10
CA VAL A 202 5.41 -0.17 -6.78
C VAL A 202 6.23 0.83 -5.97
N ASP A 203 6.18 2.11 -6.34
CA ASP A 203 6.84 3.17 -5.60
C ASP A 203 5.92 3.72 -4.52
N SER A 204 6.39 3.63 -3.27
CA SER A 204 5.69 4.11 -2.09
C SER A 204 5.33 5.59 -2.14
N ASN A 205 6.22 6.44 -2.69
CA ASN A 205 5.95 7.86 -2.86
C ASN A 205 4.92 8.10 -3.97
N ALA A 206 5.00 7.43 -5.12
CA ALA A 206 4.03 7.54 -6.20
C ALA A 206 2.62 7.20 -5.71
N LEU A 207 2.48 6.10 -4.96
CA LEU A 207 1.23 5.72 -4.30
C LEU A 207 0.74 6.79 -3.31
N GLN A 208 1.62 7.27 -2.41
CA GLN A 208 1.27 8.29 -1.43
C GLN A 208 0.84 9.61 -2.08
N TYR A 209 1.58 10.10 -3.07
CA TYR A 209 1.30 11.36 -3.76
C TYR A 209 0.04 11.26 -4.61
N PHE A 210 -0.18 10.13 -5.27
CA PHE A 210 -1.42 9.86 -5.99
C PHE A 210 -2.61 9.97 -5.03
N ALA A 211 -2.55 9.29 -3.88
CA ALA A 211 -3.63 9.31 -2.91
C ALA A 211 -3.86 10.70 -2.32
N ALA A 212 -2.78 11.43 -2.00
CA ALA A 212 -2.87 12.81 -1.52
C ALA A 212 -3.52 13.75 -2.55
N ARG A 213 -3.20 13.61 -3.84
CA ARG A 213 -3.87 14.35 -4.92
C ARG A 213 -5.35 14.05 -4.99
N LYS A 214 -5.73 12.79 -4.89
CA LYS A 214 -7.14 12.39 -4.97
C LYS A 214 -7.91 12.88 -3.74
N SER A 215 -7.31 12.85 -2.57
CA SER A 215 -7.88 13.47 -1.37
C SER A 215 -8.20 14.96 -1.60
N LEU A 216 -7.24 15.75 -2.10
CA LEU A 216 -7.49 17.17 -2.40
C LEU A 216 -8.66 17.40 -3.36
N LEU A 217 -8.83 16.53 -4.35
CA LEU A 217 -9.92 16.65 -5.33
C LEU A 217 -11.29 16.28 -4.74
N LEU A 218 -11.36 15.24 -3.90
CA LEU A 218 -12.57 14.85 -3.17
C LEU A 218 -13.20 16.05 -2.44
N PHE A 219 -12.37 16.84 -1.75
CA PHE A 219 -12.85 17.99 -0.97
C PHE A 219 -13.24 19.21 -1.83
N ILE A 220 -12.73 19.31 -3.06
CA ILE A 220 -13.16 20.33 -4.02
C ILE A 220 -14.51 19.94 -4.61
N GLU A 221 -14.68 18.67 -5.00
CA GLU A 221 -15.91 18.17 -5.61
C GLU A 221 -17.07 18.07 -4.60
N ALA A 222 -16.80 17.76 -3.34
CA ALA A 222 -17.81 17.77 -2.27
C ALA A 222 -18.33 19.19 -1.89
N ARG A 223 -17.76 20.25 -2.47
CA ARG A 223 -18.25 21.64 -2.35
C ARG A 223 -19.02 22.13 -3.58
N GLY A 224 -19.19 21.28 -4.61
CA GLY A 224 -20.06 21.52 -5.77
C GLY A 224 -21.46 20.93 -5.61
#